data_AF-A0A550CAM4-F1
#
_entry.id   AF-A0A550CAM4-F1
#
_cell.length_a   1.000
_cell.length_b   1.000
_cell.length_c   1.000
_cell.angle_alpha   90.00
_cell.angle_beta   90.00
_cell.angle_gamma   90.00
#
_symmetry.space_group_name_H-M   'P 1'
#
loop_
_entity.id
_entity.type
_entity.pdbx_description
1 polymer ?
#
loop_
_entity_poly.entity_id
_entity_poly.type
_entity_poly.pdbx_seq_one_letter_code
_entity_poly.pdbx_strand_id
1 'polypeptide(L)'
;MPACYYCLKDSEKVKRCGRCQMVIYCSVECQRASWKATHKQACRPHPSVLDQSGKTKPAPAPNTKEWRDLEMDLHLQKWMDLWRNTLTRFAMLALDLCNHGPERPVTHWFAHPLFSVRSQIAHAEVHTVEFLDNRFPELRGIVDDPTAFDKLRFLIALGDEQDRLWRVRAVQFRNDFESWKAQTSKQMSKVFADIAAEGLMDAIENLEPHDV
;
A
#
# COMPACT_ATOMS: atom_id res chain seq x y z
N MET A 1 9.17 13.77 -0.43
CA MET A 1 9.80 13.07 -1.58
C MET A 1 9.33 11.62 -1.57
N PRO A 2 9.32 10.87 -2.68
CA PRO A 2 8.87 9.49 -2.63
C PRO A 2 9.94 8.57 -2.01
N ALA A 3 9.50 7.64 -1.16
CA ALA A 3 10.36 6.68 -0.49
C ALA A 3 10.70 5.47 -1.37
N CYS A 4 11.95 5.00 -1.32
CA CYS A 4 12.36 3.78 -2.00
C CYS A 4 11.60 2.55 -1.46
N TYR A 5 11.04 1.74 -2.36
CA TYR A 5 10.29 0.52 -2.00
C TYR A 5 11.09 -0.49 -1.18
N TYR A 6 12.42 -0.48 -1.25
CA TYR A 6 13.29 -1.43 -0.54
C TYR A 6 13.85 -0.91 0.78
N CYS A 7 14.51 0.25 0.75
CA CYS A 7 15.23 0.80 1.90
C CYS A 7 14.46 1.88 2.65
N LEU A 8 13.26 2.23 2.17
CA LEU A 8 12.34 3.21 2.78
C LEU A 8 12.88 4.65 2.86
N LYS A 9 14.07 4.91 2.33
CA LYS A 9 14.65 6.26 2.29
C LYS A 9 14.05 7.08 1.16
N ASP A 10 13.75 8.34 1.47
CA ASP A 10 13.36 9.34 0.50
C ASP A 10 14.46 9.56 -0.54
N SER A 11 14.05 9.81 -1.78
CA SER A 11 14.98 10.13 -2.85
C SER A 11 14.36 11.02 -3.91
N GLU A 12 15.10 12.04 -4.34
CA GLU A 12 14.74 12.88 -5.49
C GLU A 12 14.85 12.11 -6.81
N LYS A 13 15.77 11.12 -6.88
CA LYS A 13 16.05 10.34 -8.09
C LYS A 13 15.60 8.92 -7.90
N VAL A 14 14.45 8.60 -8.49
CA VAL A 14 13.87 7.26 -8.42
C VAL A 14 13.82 6.58 -9.78
N LYS A 15 13.99 5.25 -9.76
CA LYS A 15 13.89 4.36 -10.92
C LYS A 15 12.72 3.42 -10.72
N ARG A 16 11.86 3.29 -11.73
CA ARG A 16 10.74 2.33 -11.69
C ARG A 16 11.22 0.92 -12.00
N CYS A 17 10.54 -0.08 -11.45
CA CYS A 17 10.73 -1.46 -11.88
C CYS A 17 10.42 -1.59 -13.37
N GLY A 18 11.40 -2.04 -14.17
CA GLY A 18 11.24 -2.20 -15.62
C GLY A 18 10.08 -3.11 -16.04
N ARG A 19 9.69 -4.06 -15.17
CA ARG A 19 8.64 -5.04 -15.46
C ARG A 19 7.24 -4.53 -15.14
N CYS A 20 6.98 -4.17 -13.87
CA CYS A 20 5.63 -3.75 -13.47
C CYS A 20 5.41 -2.24 -13.57
N GLN A 21 6.47 -1.43 -13.59
CA GLN A 21 6.44 0.04 -13.53
C GLN A 21 5.76 0.64 -12.28
N MET A 22 5.35 -0.21 -11.34
CA MET A 22 4.57 0.19 -10.16
C MET A 22 5.46 0.66 -9.00
N VAL A 23 6.53 -0.06 -8.69
CA VAL A 23 7.40 0.28 -7.54
C VAL A 23 8.63 1.07 -7.97
N ILE A 24 9.11 1.92 -7.07
CA ILE A 24 10.24 2.82 -7.28
C ILE A 24 11.42 2.50 -6.36
N TYR A 25 12.62 2.74 -6.86
CA TYR A 25 13.88 2.48 -6.15
C TYR A 25 14.83 3.67 -6.29
N CYS A 26 15.57 4.00 -5.23
CA CYS A 26 16.62 5.01 -5.31
C CYS A 26 17.83 4.53 -6.13
N SER A 27 18.01 3.22 -6.29
CA SER A 27 19.17 2.64 -6.99
C SER A 27 18.89 1.25 -7.58
N VAL A 28 19.78 0.80 -8.49
CA VAL A 28 19.68 -0.54 -9.09
C VAL A 28 20.00 -1.63 -8.07
N GLU A 29 20.85 -1.32 -7.09
CA GLU A 29 21.19 -2.19 -5.98
C GLU A 29 19.96 -2.45 -5.11
N CYS A 30 19.19 -1.40 -4.77
CA CYS A 30 17.93 -1.54 -4.06
C CYS A 30 16.90 -2.36 -4.85
N GLN A 31 16.81 -2.16 -6.17
CA GLN A 31 15.94 -2.97 -7.01
C GLN A 31 16.34 -4.46 -7.00
N ARG A 32 17.64 -4.77 -7.15
CA ARG A 32 18.14 -6.16 -7.14
C ARG A 32 17.93 -6.83 -5.78
N ALA A 33 18.17 -6.11 -4.69
CA ALA A 33 17.96 -6.62 -3.34
C ALA A 33 16.47 -6.88 -3.08
N SER A 34 15.60 -5.93 -3.45
CA SER A 34 14.14 -6.09 -3.39
C SER A 34 13.66 -7.28 -4.21
N TRP A 35 14.18 -7.45 -5.43
CA TRP A 35 13.83 -8.57 -6.30
C TRP A 35 14.10 -9.93 -5.66
N LYS A 36 15.28 -10.10 -5.06
CA LYS A 36 15.68 -11.35 -4.39
C LYS A 36 14.87 -11.59 -3.12
N ALA A 37 14.62 -10.55 -2.34
CA ALA A 37 13.92 -10.66 -1.08
C ALA A 37 12.44 -11.04 -1.29
N THR A 38 11.71 -10.26 -2.09
CA THR A 38 10.24 -10.33 -2.08
C THR A 38 9.58 -9.89 -3.39
N HIS A 39 10.13 -8.88 -4.07
CA HIS A 39 9.44 -8.24 -5.19
C HIS A 39 9.22 -9.20 -6.37
N LYS A 40 10.08 -10.20 -6.59
CA LYS A 40 9.88 -11.18 -7.68
C LYS A 40 8.51 -11.87 -7.61
N GLN A 41 8.05 -12.20 -6.41
CA GLN A 41 6.77 -12.89 -6.17
C GLN A 41 5.57 -11.93 -6.25
N ALA A 42 5.76 -10.71 -5.76
CA ALA A 42 4.74 -9.67 -5.74
C ALA A 42 4.69 -8.82 -7.04
N CYS A 43 5.62 -9.01 -7.98
CA CYS A 43 5.69 -8.21 -9.20
C CYS A 43 4.53 -8.57 -10.13
N ARG A 44 3.49 -7.71 -10.13
CA ARG A 44 2.31 -7.81 -10.98
C ARG A 44 2.29 -6.66 -12.00
N PRO A 45 2.66 -6.91 -13.27
CA PRO A 45 2.55 -5.91 -14.33
C PRO A 45 1.07 -5.66 -14.67
N HIS A 46 0.72 -4.41 -14.98
CA HIS A 46 -0.63 -4.09 -15.46
C HIS A 46 -0.87 -4.76 -16.82
N PRO A 47 -2.09 -5.27 -17.13
CA PRO A 47 -2.41 -5.88 -18.42
C PRO A 47 -2.25 -4.96 -19.65
N SER A 48 -2.18 -3.64 -19.43
CA SER A 48 -1.83 -2.67 -20.48
C SER A 48 -0.33 -2.50 -20.70
N VAL A 49 0.52 -2.99 -19.79
CA VAL A 49 1.99 -2.91 -19.89
C VAL A 49 2.55 -4.17 -20.54
N LEU A 50 2.13 -5.36 -20.08
CA LEU A 50 2.56 -6.63 -20.65
C LEU A 50 1.37 -7.42 -21.20
N ASP A 51 1.60 -8.17 -22.28
CA ASP A 51 0.65 -9.17 -22.78
C ASP A 51 0.71 -10.48 -21.96
N GLN A 52 -0.15 -11.45 -22.32
CA GLN A 52 -0.21 -12.75 -21.66
C GLN A 52 1.09 -13.56 -21.76
N SER A 53 1.93 -13.25 -22.77
CA SER A 53 3.25 -13.87 -22.97
C SER A 53 4.37 -13.14 -22.21
N GLY A 54 4.06 -12.03 -21.54
CA GLY A 54 5.01 -11.21 -20.81
C GLY A 54 5.80 -10.22 -21.66
N LYS A 55 5.41 -10.00 -22.92
CA LYS A 55 6.02 -8.99 -23.81
C LYS A 55 5.38 -7.62 -23.59
N THR A 56 6.18 -6.57 -23.75
CA THR A 56 5.71 -5.19 -23.63
C THR A 56 4.73 -4.85 -24.74
N LYS A 57 3.54 -4.36 -24.34
CA LYS A 57 2.54 -3.83 -25.27
C LYS A 57 2.88 -2.38 -25.63
N PRO A 58 2.48 -1.91 -26.83
CA PRO A 58 2.46 -0.48 -27.11
C PRO A 58 1.50 0.22 -26.14
N ALA A 59 1.74 1.51 -25.89
CA ALA A 59 0.86 2.30 -25.05
C ALA A 59 -0.58 2.29 -25.62
N PRO A 60 -1.61 2.12 -24.77
CA PRO A 60 -3.00 2.20 -25.22
C PRO A 60 -3.30 3.56 -25.87
N ALA A 61 -4.16 3.57 -26.90
CA ALA A 61 -4.59 4.81 -27.53
C ALA A 61 -5.33 5.72 -26.52
N PRO A 62 -5.14 7.05 -26.58
CA PRO A 62 -5.80 7.98 -25.66
C PRO A 62 -7.32 7.79 -25.61
N ASN A 63 -7.91 8.02 -24.43
CA ASN A 63 -9.36 7.95 -24.17
C ASN A 63 -10.03 6.57 -24.33
N THR A 64 -9.29 5.52 -24.72
CA THR A 64 -9.80 4.15 -24.65
C THR A 64 -10.04 3.71 -23.20
N LYS A 65 -10.85 2.66 -23.00
CA LYS A 65 -11.05 2.08 -21.67
C LYS A 65 -9.72 1.63 -21.05
N GLU A 66 -8.89 0.94 -21.83
CA GLU A 66 -7.58 0.43 -21.40
C GLU A 66 -6.60 1.53 -21.02
N TRP A 67 -6.66 2.68 -21.72
CA TRP A 67 -5.89 3.88 -21.37
C TRP A 67 -6.36 4.47 -20.04
N ARG A 68 -7.67 4.67 -19.87
CA ARG A 68 -8.25 5.18 -18.61
C ARG A 68 -7.94 4.29 -17.42
N ASP A 69 -8.03 2.98 -17.62
CA ASP A 69 -7.72 1.97 -16.61
C ASP A 69 -6.24 2.04 -16.19
N LEU A 70 -5.33 2.17 -17.15
CA LEU A 70 -3.89 2.33 -16.89
C LEU A 70 -3.58 3.66 -16.18
N GLU A 71 -4.15 4.77 -16.63
CA GLU A 71 -3.97 6.10 -16.02
C GLU A 71 -4.44 6.11 -14.57
N MET A 72 -5.61 5.55 -14.28
CA MET A 72 -6.13 5.43 -12.92
C MET A 72 -5.18 4.62 -12.04
N ASP A 73 -4.67 3.50 -12.53
CA ASP A 73 -3.73 2.66 -11.79
C ASP A 73 -2.38 3.35 -11.54
N LEU A 74 -1.88 4.13 -12.51
CA LEU A 74 -0.67 4.94 -12.36
C LEU A 74 -0.87 6.07 -11.35
N HIS A 75 -2.03 6.74 -11.38
CA HIS A 75 -2.39 7.76 -10.39
C HIS A 75 -2.50 7.18 -8.99
N LEU A 76 -3.20 6.06 -8.82
CA LEU A 76 -3.30 5.36 -7.55
C LEU A 76 -1.92 4.96 -7.02
N GLN A 77 -1.06 4.42 -7.89
CA GLN A 77 0.30 4.06 -7.49
C GLN A 77 1.13 5.27 -7.07
N LYS A 78 1.04 6.38 -7.81
CA LYS A 78 1.73 7.63 -7.45
C LYS A 78 1.27 8.16 -6.10
N TRP A 79 -0.04 8.13 -5.85
CA TRP A 79 -0.62 8.51 -4.56
C TRP A 79 -0.10 7.61 -3.44
N MET A 80 -0.13 6.28 -3.63
CA MET A 80 0.39 5.33 -2.64
C MET A 80 1.88 5.53 -2.36
N ASP A 81 2.69 5.82 -3.38
CA ASP A 81 4.12 6.08 -3.21
C ASP A 81 4.39 7.34 -2.40
N LEU A 82 3.54 8.35 -2.55
CA LEU A 82 3.63 9.63 -1.87
C LEU A 82 3.16 9.53 -0.41
N TRP A 83 2.05 8.82 -0.16
CA TRP A 83 1.45 8.65 1.17
C TRP A 83 1.94 7.42 1.93
N ARG A 84 2.88 6.66 1.36
CA ARG A 84 3.37 5.38 1.92
C ARG A 84 3.74 5.48 3.40
N ASN A 85 4.56 6.47 3.76
CA ASN A 85 5.08 6.60 5.13
C ASN A 85 3.96 6.96 6.12
N THR A 86 3.05 7.84 5.70
CA THR A 86 1.86 8.19 6.48
C THR A 86 0.97 6.97 6.68
N LEU A 87 0.63 6.25 5.60
CA LEU A 87 -0.17 5.04 5.64
C LEU A 87 0.44 3.98 6.57
N THR A 88 1.77 3.76 6.47
CA THR A 88 2.43 2.80 7.35
C THR A 88 2.46 3.23 8.80
N ARG A 89 2.70 4.51 9.08
CA ARG A 89 2.67 5.05 10.45
C ARG A 89 1.31 4.86 11.09
N PHE A 90 0.24 5.29 10.42
CA PHE A 90 -1.12 5.14 10.95
C PHE A 90 -1.58 3.68 11.04
N ALA A 91 -1.17 2.81 10.12
CA ALA A 91 -1.43 1.39 10.24
C ALA A 91 -0.72 0.76 11.46
N MET A 92 0.52 1.15 11.78
CA MET A 92 1.20 0.68 13.00
C MET A 92 0.47 1.13 14.27
N LEU A 93 -0.03 2.37 14.29
CA LEU A 93 -0.85 2.90 15.39
C LEU A 93 -2.15 2.10 15.51
N ALA A 94 -2.90 1.94 14.41
CA ALA A 94 -4.19 1.25 14.38
C ALA A 94 -4.10 -0.23 14.79
N LEU A 95 -2.99 -0.90 14.47
CA LEU A 95 -2.81 -2.32 14.81
C LEU A 95 -2.51 -2.57 16.28
N ASP A 96 -2.22 -1.53 17.06
CA ASP A 96 -1.94 -1.61 18.50
C ASP A 96 -0.84 -2.65 18.83
N LEU A 97 0.29 -2.57 18.12
CA LEU A 97 1.32 -3.63 18.10
C LEU A 97 2.03 -3.86 19.44
N CYS A 98 1.92 -2.96 20.42
CA CYS A 98 2.47 -3.16 21.77
C CYS A 98 1.55 -4.01 22.67
N ASN A 99 0.26 -4.10 22.36
CA ASN A 99 -0.72 -4.89 23.12
C ASN A 99 -1.07 -6.22 22.44
N HIS A 100 -0.57 -6.46 21.23
CA HIS A 100 -0.82 -7.68 20.45
C HIS A 100 0.48 -8.43 20.12
N GLY A 101 0.34 -9.73 19.81
CA GLY A 101 1.47 -10.60 19.48
C GLY A 101 2.14 -10.26 18.14
N PRO A 102 3.32 -10.85 17.87
CA PRO A 102 4.08 -10.62 16.63
C PRO A 102 3.33 -11.01 15.35
N GLU A 103 2.27 -11.81 15.46
CA GLU A 103 1.40 -12.23 14.36
C GLU A 103 0.40 -11.15 13.90
N ARG A 104 0.21 -10.08 14.67
CA ARG A 104 -0.78 -9.02 14.36
C ARG A 104 -0.63 -8.44 12.94
N PRO A 105 0.59 -8.10 12.44
CA PRO A 105 0.77 -7.56 11.09
C PRO A 105 0.46 -8.54 9.94
N VAL A 106 0.48 -9.85 10.21
CA VAL A 106 0.19 -10.88 9.19
C VAL A 106 -1.25 -11.39 9.25
N THR A 107 -1.95 -11.17 10.37
CA THR A 107 -3.35 -11.58 10.57
C THR A 107 -4.36 -10.47 10.31
N HIS A 108 -3.90 -9.22 10.24
CA HIS A 108 -4.76 -8.06 10.04
C HIS A 108 -4.28 -7.21 8.86
N TRP A 109 -5.23 -6.56 8.22
CA TRP A 109 -5.02 -5.61 7.14
C TRP A 109 -5.56 -4.26 7.58
N PHE A 110 -4.89 -3.23 7.12
CA PHE A 110 -5.43 -1.88 7.17
C PHE A 110 -6.12 -1.59 5.84
N ALA A 111 -7.44 -1.49 5.88
CA ALA A 111 -8.30 -1.42 4.71
C ALA A 111 -8.90 -0.01 4.55
N HIS A 112 -8.90 0.48 3.30
CA HIS A 112 -9.46 1.78 2.92
C HIS A 112 -10.26 1.67 1.63
N PRO A 113 -11.51 2.16 1.61
CA PRO A 113 -12.07 2.73 0.41
C PRO A 113 -11.59 4.18 0.25
N LEU A 114 -10.71 4.40 -0.71
CA LEU A 114 -10.49 5.68 -1.34
C LEU A 114 -11.73 6.04 -2.17
N PHE A 115 -12.35 7.17 -1.85
CA PHE A 115 -13.40 7.74 -2.70
C PHE A 115 -13.03 9.12 -3.23
N SER A 116 -13.45 9.29 -4.48
CA SER A 116 -13.46 10.51 -5.27
C SER A 116 -12.21 10.84 -6.08
N VAL A 117 -12.49 11.46 -7.22
CA VAL A 117 -11.64 12.06 -8.25
C VAL A 117 -10.60 13.05 -7.66
N ARG A 118 -10.66 13.33 -6.35
CA ARG A 118 -9.77 14.23 -5.59
C ARG A 118 -8.82 13.52 -4.62
N SER A 119 -8.74 12.18 -4.62
CA SER A 119 -7.82 11.41 -3.75
C SER A 119 -8.09 11.52 -2.24
N GLN A 120 -9.36 11.63 -1.85
CA GLN A 120 -9.78 11.66 -0.45
C GLN A 120 -9.97 10.24 0.12
N ILE A 121 -9.68 10.04 1.40
CA ILE A 121 -10.06 8.82 2.12
C ILE A 121 -11.44 9.03 2.72
N ALA A 122 -12.38 8.16 2.40
CA ALA A 122 -13.69 8.18 3.05
C ALA A 122 -13.71 7.39 4.36
N HIS A 123 -12.87 6.35 4.47
CA HIS A 123 -12.88 5.47 5.62
C HIS A 123 -11.56 4.70 5.81
N ALA A 124 -11.27 4.35 7.07
CA ALA A 124 -10.07 3.63 7.48
C ALA A 124 -10.35 2.64 8.60
N GLU A 125 -10.08 1.35 8.37
CA GLU A 125 -10.32 0.31 9.37
C GLU A 125 -9.26 -0.78 9.38
N VAL A 126 -9.17 -1.47 10.52
CA VAL A 126 -8.41 -2.71 10.66
C VAL A 126 -9.37 -3.88 10.54
N HIS A 127 -9.07 -4.81 9.63
CA HIS A 127 -9.82 -6.06 9.48
C HIS A 127 -8.91 -7.28 9.54
N THR A 128 -9.46 -8.44 9.88
CA THR A 128 -8.74 -9.71 9.79
C THR A 128 -8.55 -10.12 8.32
N VAL A 129 -7.55 -10.96 8.04
CA VAL A 129 -7.40 -11.60 6.71
C VAL A 129 -8.66 -12.34 6.32
N GLU A 130 -9.25 -13.09 7.26
CA GLU A 130 -10.47 -13.87 7.02
C GLU A 130 -11.65 -13.01 6.57
N PHE A 131 -11.86 -11.86 7.23
CA PHE A 131 -12.92 -10.92 6.82
C PHE A 131 -12.71 -10.43 5.39
N LEU A 132 -11.48 -10.06 5.03
CA LEU A 132 -11.18 -9.58 3.69
C LEU A 132 -11.23 -10.69 2.63
N ASP A 133 -10.79 -11.90 2.93
CA ASP A 133 -10.89 -13.06 2.04
C ASP A 133 -12.34 -13.48 1.77
N ASN A 134 -13.25 -13.17 2.70
CA ASN A 134 -14.68 -13.36 2.52
C ASN A 134 -15.30 -12.21 1.71
N ARG A 135 -14.84 -10.98 1.91
CA ARG A 135 -15.35 -9.79 1.18
C ARG A 135 -14.82 -9.68 -0.24
N PHE A 136 -13.56 -10.08 -0.47
CA PHE A 136 -12.82 -9.96 -1.73
C PHE A 136 -12.10 -11.28 -2.07
N PRO A 137 -12.86 -12.35 -2.37
CA PRO A 137 -12.29 -13.68 -2.62
C PRO A 137 -11.30 -13.71 -3.79
N GLU A 138 -11.42 -12.80 -4.75
CA GLU A 138 -10.50 -12.64 -5.89
C GLU A 138 -9.11 -12.16 -5.49
N LEU A 139 -8.94 -11.62 -4.27
CA LEU A 139 -7.65 -11.16 -3.75
C LEU A 139 -6.95 -12.18 -2.86
N ARG A 140 -7.61 -13.31 -2.58
CA ARG A 140 -7.05 -14.39 -1.77
C ARG A 140 -5.72 -14.85 -2.36
N GLY A 141 -4.70 -15.00 -1.51
CA GLY A 141 -3.37 -15.45 -1.94
C GLY A 141 -2.49 -14.38 -2.59
N ILE A 142 -2.98 -13.16 -2.86
CA ILE A 142 -2.15 -12.07 -3.40
C ILE A 142 -1.11 -11.61 -2.37
N VAL A 143 -1.46 -11.65 -1.09
CA VAL A 143 -0.65 -11.22 0.04
C VAL A 143 -0.72 -12.29 1.14
N ASP A 144 -0.11 -13.44 0.88
CA ASP A 144 -0.25 -14.63 1.75
C ASP A 144 1.10 -15.22 2.16
N ASP A 145 2.06 -14.34 2.45
CA ASP A 145 3.31 -14.74 3.10
C ASP A 145 3.11 -14.68 4.62
N PRO A 146 2.90 -15.82 5.31
CA PRO A 146 2.70 -15.85 6.76
C PRO A 146 4.00 -15.55 7.53
N THR A 147 5.15 -15.50 6.83
CA THR A 147 6.46 -15.23 7.43
C THR A 147 6.87 -13.76 7.31
N ALA A 148 6.06 -12.94 6.63
CA ALA A 148 6.33 -11.51 6.42
C ALA A 148 6.03 -10.65 7.66
N PHE A 149 6.66 -10.98 8.79
CA PHE A 149 6.48 -10.28 10.07
C PHE A 149 7.03 -8.86 10.09
N ASP A 150 7.73 -8.41 9.05
CA ASP A 150 8.22 -7.04 8.88
C ASP A 150 7.40 -6.22 7.88
N LYS A 151 6.21 -6.71 7.48
CA LYS A 151 5.36 -6.03 6.50
C LYS A 151 3.96 -5.78 7.02
N LEU A 152 3.46 -4.58 6.73
CA LEU A 152 2.06 -4.21 6.87
C LEU A 152 1.31 -4.55 5.60
N ARG A 153 0.08 -5.05 5.75
CA ARG A 153 -0.82 -5.41 4.66
C ARG A 153 -1.88 -4.32 4.53
N PHE A 154 -2.08 -3.85 3.30
CA PHE A 154 -3.08 -2.84 3.00
C PHE A 154 -4.02 -3.34 1.91
N LEU A 155 -5.29 -3.06 2.11
CA LEU A 155 -6.30 -3.16 1.07
C LEU A 155 -6.73 -1.75 0.70
N ILE A 156 -6.44 -1.35 -0.53
CA ILE A 156 -6.77 -0.03 -1.03
C ILE A 156 -7.78 -0.20 -2.16
N ALA A 157 -9.03 0.17 -1.89
CA ALA A 157 -10.12 0.12 -2.84
C ALA A 157 -10.42 1.53 -3.34
N LEU A 158 -10.61 1.72 -4.64
CA LEU A 158 -11.17 2.93 -5.24
C LEU A 158 -12.60 2.65 -5.65
N GLY A 159 -13.49 3.62 -5.48
CA GLY A 159 -14.81 3.58 -6.12
C GLY A 159 -15.51 4.94 -6.17
N ASP A 160 -16.84 4.95 -6.02
CA ASP A 160 -17.65 6.16 -5.83
C ASP A 160 -18.38 6.26 -4.48
N GLU A 161 -18.99 7.42 -4.23
CA GLU A 161 -19.78 7.75 -3.03
C GLU A 161 -20.92 6.75 -2.71
N GLN A 162 -21.26 5.83 -3.61
CA GLN A 162 -22.26 4.79 -3.42
C GLN A 162 -21.63 3.41 -3.13
N ASP A 163 -20.39 3.38 -2.67
CA ASP A 163 -19.62 2.16 -2.38
C ASP A 163 -19.37 1.25 -3.61
N ARG A 164 -19.58 1.74 -4.84
CA ARG A 164 -19.30 0.93 -6.03
C ARG A 164 -17.81 0.93 -6.30
N LEU A 165 -17.19 -0.22 -6.08
CA LEU A 165 -15.75 -0.39 -6.27
C LEU A 165 -15.37 -0.43 -7.74
N TRP A 166 -14.41 0.39 -8.12
CA TRP A 166 -13.81 0.44 -9.45
C TRP A 166 -12.48 -0.31 -9.50
N ARG A 167 -11.68 -0.21 -8.45
CA ARG A 167 -10.39 -0.90 -8.33
C ARG A 167 -10.15 -1.34 -6.90
N VAL A 168 -9.47 -2.45 -6.74
CA VAL A 168 -8.98 -2.89 -5.43
C VAL A 168 -7.54 -3.36 -5.58
N ARG A 169 -6.69 -2.95 -4.65
CA ARG A 169 -5.29 -3.33 -4.58
C ARG A 169 -4.94 -3.86 -3.22
N ALA A 170 -4.37 -5.06 -3.21
CA ALA A 170 -3.68 -5.61 -2.07
C ALA A 170 -2.19 -5.28 -2.18
N VAL A 171 -1.63 -4.61 -1.17
CA VAL A 171 -0.21 -4.23 -1.15
C VAL A 171 0.43 -4.53 0.19
N GLN A 172 1.75 -4.78 0.18
CA GLN A 172 2.55 -4.91 1.38
C GLN A 172 3.65 -3.86 1.40
N PHE A 173 3.79 -3.19 2.55
CA PHE A 173 4.88 -2.26 2.80
C PHE A 173 5.74 -2.76 3.96
N ARG A 174 7.06 -2.77 3.75
CA ARG A 174 8.04 -3.11 4.78
C ARG A 174 8.06 -2.02 5.85
N ASN A 175 8.23 -2.42 7.11
CA ASN A 175 8.28 -1.54 8.27
C ASN A 175 9.28 -2.05 9.31
N ASP A 176 9.71 -1.15 10.20
CA ASP A 176 10.58 -1.45 11.33
C ASP A 176 9.75 -1.46 12.62
N PHE A 177 9.09 -2.60 12.89
CA PHE A 177 8.24 -2.75 14.06
C PHE A 177 9.03 -2.80 15.36
N GLU A 178 10.27 -3.29 15.34
CA GLU A 178 11.11 -3.37 16.55
C GLU A 178 11.46 -1.97 17.05
N SER A 179 11.96 -1.10 16.17
CA SER A 179 12.25 0.29 16.50
C SER A 179 11.01 1.03 16.97
N TRP A 180 9.86 0.80 16.33
CA TRP A 180 8.59 1.43 16.73
C TRP A 180 8.14 1.00 18.13
N LYS A 181 8.17 -0.31 18.43
CA LYS A 181 7.79 -0.86 19.75
C LYS A 181 8.71 -0.36 20.86
N ALA A 182 10.00 -0.20 20.57
CA ALA A 182 10.97 0.31 21.54
C ALA A 182 10.68 1.76 21.97
N GLN A 183 9.96 2.53 21.15
CA GLN A 183 9.65 3.95 21.38
C GLN A 183 8.21 4.18 21.89
N THR A 184 7.38 3.13 21.98
CA THR A 184 5.94 3.26 22.24
C THR A 184 5.50 2.42 23.44
N SER A 185 4.92 3.04 24.47
CA SER A 185 4.35 2.31 25.61
C SER A 185 3.02 1.63 25.26
N LYS A 186 2.64 0.59 26.01
CA LYS A 186 1.34 -0.09 25.84
C LYS A 186 0.15 0.87 25.94
N GLN A 187 0.19 1.81 26.88
CA GLN A 187 -0.88 2.79 27.05
C GLN A 187 -0.96 3.75 25.86
N MET A 188 0.17 4.26 25.38
CA MET A 188 0.21 5.13 24.19
C MET A 188 -0.27 4.38 22.95
N SER A 189 0.17 3.13 22.75
CA SER A 189 -0.26 2.28 21.64
C SER A 189 -1.77 2.13 21.59
N LYS A 190 -2.41 1.87 22.75
CA LYS A 190 -3.88 1.78 22.84
C LYS A 190 -4.57 3.10 22.47
N VAL A 191 -4.12 4.21 23.06
CA VAL A 191 -4.71 5.54 22.79
C VAL A 191 -4.58 5.89 21.31
N PHE A 192 -3.42 5.64 20.70
CA PHE A 192 -3.22 5.91 19.29
C PHE A 192 -4.05 5.01 18.38
N ALA A 193 -4.25 3.74 18.76
CA ALA A 193 -5.10 2.83 17.99
C ALA A 193 -6.54 3.35 17.88
N ASP A 194 -7.08 3.90 18.97
CA ASP A 194 -8.45 4.43 19.03
C ASP A 194 -8.66 5.65 18.12
N ILE A 195 -7.60 6.42 17.81
CA ILE A 195 -7.67 7.64 16.97
C ILE A 195 -6.97 7.52 15.62
N ALA A 196 -6.36 6.38 15.31
CA ALA A 196 -5.48 6.24 14.14
C ALA A 196 -6.24 6.41 12.81
N ALA A 197 -7.47 5.92 12.74
CA ALA A 197 -8.29 6.04 11.54
C ALA A 197 -8.66 7.51 11.25
N GLU A 198 -9.15 8.22 12.27
CA GLU A 198 -9.52 9.64 12.18
C GLU A 198 -8.29 10.51 11.88
N GLY A 199 -7.18 10.27 12.58
CA GLY A 199 -5.94 11.01 12.36
C GLY A 199 -5.35 10.81 10.96
N LEU A 200 -5.52 9.63 10.35
CA LEU A 200 -5.11 9.40 8.97
C LEU A 200 -5.97 10.19 7.98
N MET A 201 -7.28 10.21 8.19
CA MET A 201 -8.21 10.95 7.33
C MET A 201 -7.88 12.45 7.38
N ASP A 202 -7.73 13.00 8.59
CA ASP A 202 -7.34 14.39 8.80
C ASP A 202 -5.99 14.71 8.13
N ALA A 203 -4.99 13.84 8.30
CA ALA A 203 -3.69 14.04 7.67
C ALA A 203 -3.76 14.06 6.14
N ILE A 204 -4.59 13.21 5.52
CA ILE A 204 -4.71 13.16 4.06
C ILE A 204 -5.52 14.32 3.50
N GLU A 205 -6.49 14.81 4.25
CA GLU A 205 -7.31 15.95 3.83
C GLU A 205 -6.61 17.30 4.00
N ASN A 206 -5.82 17.44 5.07
CA ASN A 206 -5.37 18.75 5.54
C ASN A 206 -3.86 18.96 5.50
N LEU A 207 -3.06 17.91 5.29
CA LEU A 207 -1.60 18.02 5.28
C LEU A 207 -1.04 17.64 3.91
N GLU A 208 0.14 18.18 3.60
CA GLU A 208 0.92 17.61 2.52
C GLU A 208 1.63 16.33 3.03
N PRO A 209 1.86 15.33 2.17
CA PRO A 209 2.47 14.06 2.59
C PRO A 209 3.87 14.16 3.22
N HIS A 210 4.53 15.33 3.16
CA HIS A 210 5.80 15.60 3.81
C HIS A 210 5.68 16.30 5.18
N ASP A 211 4.48 16.76 5.53
CA ASP A 211 4.18 17.47 6.79
C ASP A 211 3.72 16.52 7.90
N VAL A 212 3.58 15.22 7.62
CA VAL A 212 3.05 14.17 8.52
C VAL A 212 4.14 13.30 9.13
#